data_AF-A0A4V1UPF0-F1
#
_entry.id   AF-A0A4V1UPF0-F1
#
_cell.length_a   1.000
_cell.length_b   1.000
_cell.length_c   1.000
_cell.angle_alpha   90.00
_cell.angle_beta   90.00
_cell.angle_gamma   90.00
#
_symmetry.space_group_name_H-M   'P 1'
#
loop_
_entity.id
_entity.type
_entity.pdbx_description
1 polymer ?
#
loop_
_entity_poly.entity_id
_entity_poly.type
_entity_poly.pdbx_seq_one_letter_code
_entity_poly.pdbx_strand_id
1 'polypeptide(L)'
;MLRKNGTKMALALGALALTTGAFAQIAVRIDDRPVSFSVQGPAQVQGRVLVPLRGIMEALGATVKFDGATQSVTATRGTSVLSLTLG
;
A
#
# COMPACT_ATOMS: atom_id res chain seq x y z
N MET A 1 33.40 -60.03 -24.52
CA MET A 1 33.16 -58.79 -23.75
C MET A 1 32.77 -57.73 -24.78
N LEU A 2 31.56 -57.16 -24.82
CA LEU A 2 31.09 -56.06 -23.96
C LEU A 2 29.59 -55.77 -24.26
N ARG A 3 28.73 -55.65 -23.23
CA ARG A 3 27.31 -55.19 -23.32
C ARG A 3 27.23 -53.72 -22.88
N LYS A 4 26.42 -52.88 -23.56
CA LYS A 4 25.92 -51.55 -23.09
C LYS A 4 24.50 -51.35 -23.68
N ASN A 5 23.41 -51.48 -22.90
CA ASN A 5 22.63 -50.42 -22.19
C ASN A 5 22.29 -49.22 -23.12
N GLY A 6 21.04 -48.76 -23.35
CA GLY A 6 19.78 -48.81 -22.63
C GLY A 6 19.26 -47.36 -22.49
N THR A 7 18.15 -46.97 -23.13
CA THR A 7 17.58 -45.62 -22.96
C THR A 7 16.06 -45.68 -22.93
N LYS A 8 15.49 -45.52 -21.73
CA LYS A 8 14.05 -45.35 -21.49
C LYS A 8 13.71 -43.87 -21.71
N MET A 9 12.76 -43.57 -22.60
CA MET A 9 12.17 -42.23 -22.74
C MET A 9 11.21 -42.00 -21.57
N ALA A 10 11.57 -41.10 -20.64
CA ALA A 10 10.66 -40.56 -19.65
C ALA A 10 10.24 -39.14 -20.09
N LEU A 11 8.93 -38.96 -20.23
CA LEU A 11 8.27 -37.70 -20.55
C LEU A 11 8.37 -36.79 -19.32
N ALA A 12 9.24 -35.78 -19.36
CA ALA A 12 9.33 -34.78 -18.29
C ALA A 12 8.26 -33.70 -18.50
N LEU A 13 7.17 -33.75 -17.70
CA LEU A 13 6.32 -32.58 -17.48
C LEU A 13 7.14 -31.53 -16.74
N GLY A 14 7.62 -30.51 -17.46
CA GLY A 14 8.27 -29.35 -16.85
C GLY A 14 7.25 -28.57 -16.00
N ALA A 15 7.47 -28.53 -14.69
CA ALA A 15 6.72 -27.66 -13.78
C ALA A 15 7.01 -26.19 -14.14
N LEU A 16 6.00 -25.48 -14.64
CA LEU A 16 6.08 -24.04 -14.85
C LEU A 16 6.04 -23.36 -13.47
N ALA A 17 7.21 -22.92 -12.99
CA ALA A 17 7.29 -22.12 -11.78
C ALA A 17 6.66 -20.73 -12.04
N LEU A 18 5.46 -20.50 -11.52
CA LEU A 18 4.84 -19.17 -11.48
C LEU A 18 5.60 -18.34 -10.45
N THR A 19 6.43 -17.39 -10.90
CA THR A 19 7.08 -16.43 -10.00
C THR A 19 6.04 -15.41 -9.54
N THR A 20 5.59 -15.52 -8.30
CA THR A 20 4.80 -14.46 -7.67
C THR A 20 5.77 -13.34 -7.28
N GLY A 21 5.88 -12.30 -8.10
CA GLY A 21 6.58 -11.09 -7.72
C GLY A 21 5.90 -10.43 -6.51
N ALA A 22 6.62 -10.28 -5.40
CA ALA A 22 6.11 -9.54 -4.25
C ALA A 22 6.17 -8.03 -4.56
N PHE A 23 5.01 -7.39 -4.68
CA PHE A 23 4.94 -5.93 -4.73
C PHE A 23 5.20 -5.38 -3.32
N ALA A 24 6.23 -4.55 -3.17
CA ALA A 24 6.51 -3.88 -1.91
C ALA A 24 5.42 -2.82 -1.63
N GLN A 25 4.51 -3.13 -0.70
CA GLN A 25 3.49 -2.18 -0.26
C GLN A 25 4.09 -1.17 0.74
N ILE A 26 3.87 0.12 0.51
CA ILE A 26 4.32 1.18 1.41
C ILE A 26 3.48 1.13 2.69
N ALA A 27 4.14 0.99 3.85
CA ALA A 27 3.50 0.98 5.16
C ALA A 27 3.80 2.29 5.91
N VAL A 28 2.78 2.84 6.58
CA VAL A 28 2.90 4.04 7.42
C VAL A 28 2.55 3.68 8.86
N ARG A 29 3.36 4.17 9.80
CA ARG A 29 3.19 3.96 11.25
C ARG A 29 3.17 5.31 11.95
N ILE A 30 2.32 5.45 12.97
CA ILE A 30 2.25 6.59 13.87
C ILE A 30 2.41 6.04 15.29
N ASP A 31 3.42 6.50 16.02
CA ASP A 31 3.74 6.00 17.36
C ASP A 31 3.81 4.46 17.42
N ASP A 32 4.55 3.87 16.46
CA ASP A 32 4.66 2.43 16.23
C ASP A 32 3.38 1.67 15.87
N ARG A 33 2.23 2.34 15.77
CA ARG A 33 0.96 1.73 15.36
C ARG A 33 0.79 1.83 13.84
N PRO A 34 0.53 0.71 13.15
CA PRO A 34 0.27 0.74 11.71
C PRO A 34 -1.03 1.48 11.42
N VAL A 35 -1.02 2.31 10.37
CA VAL A 35 -2.22 3.01 9.88
C VAL A 35 -2.84 2.20 8.75
N SER A 36 -4.11 1.84 8.89
CA SER A 36 -4.90 1.19 7.84
C SER A 36 -5.57 2.24 6.96
N PHE A 37 -5.45 2.07 5.65
CA PHE A 37 -6.08 2.95 4.66
C PHE A 37 -7.14 2.15 3.88
N SER A 38 -8.40 2.59 3.93
CA SER A 38 -9.54 1.83 3.40
C SER A 38 -9.88 2.12 1.93
N VAL A 39 -9.46 3.28 1.39
CA VAL A 39 -9.82 3.73 0.03
C VAL A 39 -8.60 3.74 -0.88
N GLN A 40 -7.60 4.56 -0.55
CA GLN A 40 -6.32 4.62 -1.25
C GLN A 40 -5.23 4.60 -0.21
N GLY A 41 -4.24 3.73 -0.40
CA GLY A 41 -3.03 3.69 0.42
C GLY A 41 -1.99 4.71 -0.03
N PRO A 42 -0.85 4.77 0.68
CA PRO A 42 0.29 5.57 0.26
C PRO A 42 0.79 5.14 -1.12
N ALA A 43 1.16 6.10 -1.95
CA ALA A 43 1.61 5.84 -3.32
C ALA A 43 2.85 6.67 -3.65
N GLN A 44 3.78 6.09 -4.40
CA GLN A 44 4.94 6.83 -4.90
C GLN A 44 4.59 7.54 -6.20
N VAL A 45 4.69 8.87 -6.21
CA VAL A 45 4.46 9.73 -7.37
C VAL A 45 5.67 10.64 -7.53
N GLN A 46 6.34 10.55 -8.68
CA GLN A 46 7.50 11.40 -9.02
C GLN A 46 8.60 11.40 -7.93
N GLY A 47 8.92 10.23 -7.37
CA GLY A 47 9.93 10.08 -6.31
C GLY A 47 9.49 10.55 -4.92
N ARG A 48 8.23 10.93 -4.72
CA ARG A 48 7.65 11.30 -3.43
C ARG A 48 6.58 10.30 -3.03
N VAL A 49 6.49 10.00 -1.75
CA VAL A 49 5.38 9.20 -1.22
C VAL A 49 4.25 10.15 -0.85
N LEU A 50 3.14 10.04 -1.56
CA LEU A 50 1.88 10.70 -1.21
C LEU A 50 1.16 9.82 -0.21
N VAL A 51 0.74 10.42 0.91
CA VAL A 51 0.05 9.74 2.00
C VAL A 51 -1.35 10.36 2.15
N PRO A 52 -2.41 9.56 2.27
CA PRO A 52 -3.77 10.08 2.47
C PRO A 52 -3.89 10.88 3.77
N LEU A 53 -4.15 12.18 3.65
CA LEU A 53 -4.27 13.11 4.78
C LEU A 53 -5.31 12.63 5.81
N ARG A 54 -6.49 12.18 5.35
CA ARG A 54 -7.58 11.74 6.22
C ARG A 54 -7.14 10.61 7.16
N GLY A 55 -6.52 9.57 6.61
CA GLY A 55 -6.10 8.40 7.40
C GLY A 55 -5.08 8.76 8.48
N ILE A 56 -4.18 9.71 8.19
CA ILE A 56 -3.22 10.20 9.18
C ILE A 56 -3.91 10.98 10.30
N MET A 57 -4.80 11.90 9.95
CA MET A 57 -5.50 12.73 10.93
C MET A 57 -6.41 11.89 11.83
N GLU A 58 -7.14 10.92 11.25
CA GLU A 58 -7.99 9.98 12.01
C GLU A 58 -7.15 9.09 12.93
N ALA A 59 -6.01 8.58 12.46
CA ALA A 59 -5.10 7.78 13.29
C ALA A 59 -4.49 8.59 14.45
N LEU A 60 -4.34 9.91 14.30
CA LEU A 60 -3.96 10.83 15.36
C LEU A 60 -5.12 11.20 16.31
N GLY A 61 -6.33 10.69 16.05
CA GLY A 61 -7.53 10.96 16.84
C GLY A 61 -8.24 12.27 16.48
N ALA A 62 -8.00 12.81 15.29
CA ALA A 62 -8.71 13.98 14.78
C ALA A 62 -9.96 13.56 13.98
N THR A 63 -11.03 14.36 14.06
CA THR A 63 -12.17 14.25 13.15
C THR A 63 -11.93 15.13 11.93
N VAL A 64 -12.05 14.55 10.74
CA VAL A 64 -11.86 15.26 9.46
C VAL A 64 -13.20 15.49 8.78
N LYS A 65 -13.51 16.75 8.46
CA LYS A 65 -14.65 17.16 7.64
C LYS A 65 -14.15 17.76 6.34
N PHE A 66 -14.79 17.39 5.24
CA PHE A 66 -14.62 18.05 3.95
C PHE A 66 -15.87 18.82 3.60
N ASP A 67 -15.71 20.08 3.21
CA ASP A 67 -16.73 20.90 2.59
C ASP A 67 -16.44 21.00 1.08
N GLY A 68 -17.29 20.36 0.28
CA GLY A 68 -17.16 20.34 -1.17
C GLY A 68 -17.51 21.68 -1.83
N ALA A 69 -18.32 22.53 -1.19
CA ALA A 69 -18.71 23.82 -1.75
C ALA A 69 -17.56 24.83 -1.66
N THR A 70 -16.82 24.82 -0.54
CA THR A 70 -15.66 25.70 -0.34
C THR A 70 -14.32 25.00 -0.60
N GLN A 71 -14.36 23.74 -1.04
CA GLN A 71 -13.20 22.87 -1.21
C GLN A 71 -12.27 22.87 0.02
N SER A 72 -12.84 22.89 1.23
CA SER A 72 -12.08 23.02 2.48
C SER A 72 -12.10 21.73 3.28
N VAL A 73 -10.93 21.35 3.80
CA VAL A 73 -10.74 20.25 4.73
C VAL A 73 -10.50 20.83 6.11
N THR A 74 -11.34 20.50 7.07
CA THR A 74 -11.17 20.85 8.48
C THR A 74 -10.88 19.61 9.30
N ALA A 75 -9.74 19.56 9.99
CA ALA A 75 -9.39 18.51 10.95
C ALA A 75 -9.42 19.09 12.38
N THR A 76 -10.15 18.43 13.29
CA THR A 76 -10.31 18.88 14.67
C THR A 76 -9.86 17.80 15.64
N ARG A 77 -8.98 18.15 16.58
CA ARG A 77 -8.51 17.28 17.67
C ARG A 77 -8.50 18.06 18.99
N GLY A 78 -9.47 17.81 19.85
CA GLY A 78 -9.65 18.61 21.06
C GLY A 78 -9.90 20.08 20.72
N THR A 79 -9.03 20.96 21.20
CA THR A 79 -9.07 22.42 20.90
C THR A 79 -8.28 22.80 19.66
N SER A 80 -7.52 21.88 19.07
CA SER A 80 -6.71 22.16 17.88
C SER A 80 -7.55 21.98 16.62
N VAL A 81 -7.61 23.03 15.80
CA VAL A 81 -8.30 23.04 14.51
C VAL A 81 -7.31 23.37 13.41
N LEU A 82 -7.25 22.50 12.40
CA LEU A 82 -6.51 22.70 11.16
C LEU A 82 -7.52 22.89 10.03
N SER A 83 -7.38 23.95 9.25
CA SER A 83 -8.18 24.18 8.05
C SER A 83 -7.26 24.31 6.84
N LEU A 84 -7.56 23.55 5.78
CA LEU A 84 -6.82 23.54 4.52
C LEU A 84 -7.80 23.72 3.37
N THR A 85 -7.52 24.63 2.44
CA THR A 85 -8.33 24.80 1.22
C THR A 85 -7.60 24.16 0.05
N LEU A 86 -8.33 23.37 -0.75
CA LEU A 86 -7.83 22.85 -2.02
C LEU A 86 -7.83 23.98 -3.04
N GLY A 87 -6.68 24.21 -3.69
CA GLY A 87 -6.48 25.24 -4.71
C GLY A 87 -6.49 24.68 -6.11
#